data_AF-A0AAW6C5Z3-F1
#
_entry.id   AF-A0AAW6C5Z3-F1
#
_cell.length_a   1.000
_cell.length_b   1.000
_cell.length_c   1.000
_cell.angle_alpha   90.00
_cell.angle_beta   90.00
_cell.angle_gamma   90.00
#
_symmetry.space_group_name_H-M   'P 1'
#
loop_
_entity.id
_entity.type
_entity.pdbx_description
1 polymer ?
#
loop_
_entity_poly.entity_id
_entity_poly.type
_entity_poly.pdbx_seq_one_letter_code
_entity_poly.pdbx_strand_id
1 'polypeptide(L)'
;MLFYACRPDGTFFMEANCRLTAFLLMRDQLQTCGTADESDTYLMFDIEAIDTQKEYQLSSEARADFITLFNAVPLEGAANQEEHLARIEEAWSERGIQVDSAKGMSLIEVYLHSPLDGVRFVGHTGVLMETEDGLLFVEKYGPAGPFQATKFESRNALEHYLLARPDLYGDETELPPIVLENGKMMEIS
;
A
#
# COMPACT_ATOMS: atom_id res chain seq x y z
N MET A 1 3.79 -0.24 14.96
CA MET A 1 2.43 -0.21 15.55
C MET A 1 1.87 -1.62 15.47
N LEU A 2 1.37 -2.19 16.57
CA LEU A 2 0.95 -3.61 16.64
C LEU A 2 -0.44 -3.81 16.02
N PHE A 3 -0.57 -4.75 15.08
CA PHE A 3 -1.71 -5.00 14.19
C PHE A 3 -2.80 -5.92 14.77
N TYR A 4 -3.08 -5.83 16.08
CA TYR A 4 -3.95 -6.80 16.72
C TYR A 4 -5.23 -6.18 17.29
N ALA A 5 -6.39 -6.75 16.94
CA ALA A 5 -7.63 -6.55 17.67
C ALA A 5 -7.83 -7.72 18.64
N CYS A 6 -7.93 -7.44 19.95
CA CYS A 6 -8.18 -8.49 20.94
C CYS A 6 -9.67 -8.87 20.94
N ARG A 7 -9.96 -10.16 20.71
CA ARG A 7 -11.30 -10.73 20.83
C ARG A 7 -11.69 -10.87 22.30
N PRO A 8 -13.02 -10.97 22.60
CA PRO A 8 -13.50 -11.19 23.96
C PRO A 8 -12.98 -12.47 24.64
N ASP A 9 -12.50 -13.44 23.86
CA ASP A 9 -11.91 -14.70 24.33
C ASP A 9 -10.39 -14.61 24.55
N GLY A 10 -9.78 -13.43 24.39
CA GLY A 10 -8.34 -13.21 24.57
C GLY A 10 -7.49 -13.61 23.37
N THR A 11 -8.08 -14.03 22.25
CA THR A 11 -7.36 -14.28 21.00
C THR A 11 -7.21 -12.99 20.20
N PHE A 12 -6.13 -12.86 19.42
CA PHE A 12 -5.97 -11.72 18.53
C PHE A 12 -6.60 -12.04 17.17
N PHE A 13 -7.48 -11.16 16.70
CA PHE A 13 -7.96 -11.19 15.33
C PHE A 13 -7.01 -10.37 14.47
N MET A 14 -6.46 -11.02 13.45
CA MET A 14 -5.70 -10.35 12.41
C MET A 14 -6.71 -9.78 11.43
N GLU A 15 -7.00 -8.48 11.56
CA GLU A 15 -7.92 -7.79 10.64
C GLU A 15 -7.25 -7.58 9.28
N ALA A 16 -8.04 -7.58 8.20
CA ALA A 16 -7.53 -7.14 6.91
C ALA A 16 -6.97 -5.72 7.07
N ASN A 17 -5.69 -5.56 6.77
CA ASN A 17 -5.02 -4.27 6.78
C ASN A 17 -5.25 -3.54 5.44
N CYS A 18 -4.66 -2.35 5.28
CA CYS A 18 -4.81 -1.53 4.08
C CYS A 18 -4.33 -2.26 2.81
N ARG A 19 -3.16 -2.91 2.85
CA ARG A 19 -2.56 -3.64 1.71
C ARG A 19 -3.42 -4.78 1.22
N LEU A 20 -3.83 -5.68 2.13
CA LEU A 20 -4.69 -6.80 1.77
C LEU A 20 -6.05 -6.33 1.24
N THR A 21 -6.63 -5.30 1.85
CA THR A 21 -7.90 -4.71 1.39
C THR A 21 -7.77 -4.15 -0.03
N ALA A 22 -6.75 -3.34 -0.29
CA ALA A 22 -6.52 -2.74 -1.60
C ALA A 22 -6.26 -3.81 -2.67
N PHE A 23 -5.44 -4.82 -2.35
CA PHE A 23 -5.18 -5.92 -3.27
C PHE A 23 -6.43 -6.72 -3.62
N LEU A 24 -7.25 -7.09 -2.64
CA LEU A 24 -8.48 -7.83 -2.88
C LEU A 24 -9.46 -7.06 -3.78
N LEU A 25 -9.48 -5.72 -3.68
CA LEU A 25 -10.30 -4.85 -4.54
C LEU A 25 -9.72 -4.70 -5.96
N MET A 26 -8.40 -4.72 -6.11
CA MET A 26 -7.70 -4.42 -7.36
C MET A 26 -7.24 -5.64 -8.16
N ARG A 27 -7.18 -6.84 -7.56
CA ARG A 27 -6.49 -8.02 -8.15
C ARG A 27 -6.93 -8.39 -9.56
N ASP A 28 -8.20 -8.16 -9.92
CA ASP A 28 -8.72 -8.48 -11.27
C ASP A 28 -8.32 -7.42 -12.32
N GLN A 29 -7.60 -6.39 -11.91
CA GLN A 29 -7.11 -5.27 -12.72
C GLN A 29 -5.59 -5.10 -12.60
N LEU A 30 -4.93 -5.93 -11.79
CA LEU A 30 -3.52 -5.82 -11.47
C LEU A 30 -2.77 -7.03 -12.04
N GLN A 31 -1.63 -6.77 -12.64
CA GLN A 31 -0.69 -7.79 -13.08
C GLN A 31 0.67 -7.52 -12.49
N THR A 32 1.40 -8.58 -12.15
CA THR A 32 2.80 -8.52 -11.74
C THR A 32 3.58 -9.62 -12.45
N CYS A 33 4.92 -9.63 -12.31
CA CYS A 33 5.73 -10.75 -12.76
C CYS A 33 5.66 -11.98 -11.83
N GLY A 34 4.99 -11.88 -10.68
CA GLY A 34 4.75 -12.97 -9.73
C GLY A 34 6.02 -13.48 -9.02
N THR A 35 7.12 -12.72 -9.06
CA THR A 35 8.35 -13.07 -8.34
C THR A 35 8.26 -12.56 -6.90
N ALA A 36 7.83 -13.42 -6.00
CA ALA A 36 7.71 -13.11 -4.58
C ALA A 36 9.08 -13.15 -3.88
N ASP A 37 9.47 -12.05 -3.23
CA ASP A 37 10.53 -12.07 -2.20
C ASP A 37 9.89 -12.23 -0.82
N GLU A 38 9.95 -13.45 -0.28
CA GLU A 38 9.38 -13.76 1.05
C GLU A 38 10.27 -13.32 2.22
N SER A 39 11.46 -12.77 1.97
CA SER A 39 12.37 -12.32 3.03
C SER A 39 12.00 -10.96 3.62
N ASP A 40 11.05 -10.26 3.00
CA ASP A 40 10.60 -8.94 3.41
C ASP A 40 9.79 -8.97 4.71
N THR A 41 10.39 -8.43 5.78
CA THR A 41 9.79 -8.38 7.11
C THR A 41 8.64 -7.37 7.21
N TYR A 42 8.51 -6.41 6.28
CA TYR A 42 7.41 -5.44 6.27
C TYR A 42 6.06 -6.05 5.92
N LEU A 43 6.05 -7.23 5.29
CA LEU A 43 4.86 -7.98 4.91
C LEU A 43 4.50 -9.09 5.90
N MET A 44 5.31 -9.32 6.95
CA MET A 44 5.16 -10.46 7.85
C MET A 44 3.72 -10.65 8.37
N PHE A 45 3.06 -9.56 8.81
CA PHE A 45 1.69 -9.63 9.32
C PHE A 45 0.65 -9.86 8.21
N ASP A 46 0.87 -9.30 7.01
CA ASP A 46 0.02 -9.54 5.85
C ASP A 46 0.05 -11.01 5.45
N ILE A 47 1.26 -11.57 5.35
CA ILE A 47 1.48 -12.96 4.96
C ILE A 47 0.94 -13.92 6.00
N GLU A 48 1.19 -13.67 7.28
CA GLU A 48 0.60 -14.47 8.35
C GLU A 48 -0.95 -14.42 8.30
N ALA A 49 -1.55 -13.27 7.98
CA ALA A 49 -3.01 -13.17 7.82
C ALA A 49 -3.51 -13.98 6.63
N ILE A 50 -2.85 -13.89 5.47
CA ILE A 50 -3.17 -14.67 4.26
C ILE A 50 -3.05 -16.18 4.53
N ASP A 51 -2.02 -16.60 5.24
CA ASP A 51 -1.70 -18.02 5.44
C ASP A 51 -2.56 -18.66 6.55
N THR A 52 -3.03 -17.90 7.53
CA THR A 52 -3.73 -18.44 8.72
C THR A 52 -5.24 -18.15 8.76
N GLN A 53 -5.73 -17.09 8.12
CA GLN A 53 -7.15 -16.71 8.16
C GLN A 53 -7.87 -17.18 6.90
N LYS A 54 -8.89 -18.02 7.07
CA LYS A 54 -9.62 -18.64 5.95
C LYS A 54 -10.25 -17.61 5.00
N GLU A 55 -10.69 -16.49 5.55
CA GLU A 55 -11.34 -15.39 4.82
C GLU A 55 -10.38 -14.64 3.89
N TYR A 56 -9.07 -14.73 4.15
CA TYR A 56 -8.02 -14.01 3.43
C TYR A 56 -7.11 -14.91 2.60
N GLN A 57 -7.38 -16.22 2.58
CA GLN A 57 -6.61 -17.17 1.80
C GLN A 57 -6.60 -16.79 0.32
N LEU A 58 -5.39 -16.66 -0.22
CA LEU A 58 -5.13 -16.42 -1.62
C LEU A 58 -4.66 -17.71 -2.30
N SER A 59 -4.85 -17.82 -3.61
CA SER A 59 -4.12 -18.83 -4.39
C SER A 59 -2.62 -18.53 -4.32
N SER A 60 -1.77 -19.53 -4.60
CA SER A 60 -0.32 -19.32 -4.62
C SER A 60 0.09 -18.21 -5.60
N GLU A 61 -0.60 -18.10 -6.74
CA GLU A 61 -0.39 -17.04 -7.74
C GLU A 61 -0.76 -15.66 -7.17
N ALA A 62 -1.98 -15.51 -6.62
CA ALA A 62 -2.42 -14.24 -6.06
C ALA A 62 -1.60 -13.83 -4.81
N ARG A 63 -1.11 -14.80 -4.03
CA ARG A 63 -0.19 -14.52 -2.92
C ARG A 63 1.16 -14.02 -3.44
N ALA A 64 1.66 -14.58 -4.54
CA ALA A 64 2.89 -14.11 -5.16
C ALA A 64 2.72 -12.69 -5.73
N ASP A 65 1.61 -12.41 -6.42
CA ASP A 65 1.28 -11.07 -6.90
C ASP A 65 1.18 -10.05 -5.76
N PHE A 66 0.57 -10.44 -4.64
CA PHE A 66 0.49 -9.60 -3.43
C PHE A 66 1.89 -9.24 -2.90
N ILE A 67 2.77 -10.23 -2.77
CA ILE A 67 4.13 -10.03 -2.27
C ILE A 67 4.91 -9.13 -3.24
N THR A 68 4.88 -9.46 -4.54
CA THR A 68 5.55 -8.68 -5.58
C THR A 68 5.11 -7.22 -5.59
N LEU A 69 3.81 -6.94 -5.45
CA LEU A 69 3.28 -5.58 -5.38
C LEU A 69 3.85 -4.80 -4.18
N PHE A 70 3.75 -5.38 -2.99
CA PHE A 70 4.02 -4.63 -1.74
C PHE A 70 5.42 -4.80 -1.15
N ASN A 71 6.30 -5.60 -1.76
CA ASN A 71 7.66 -5.74 -1.28
C ASN A 71 8.33 -4.37 -1.09
N ALA A 72 9.05 -4.20 0.01
CA ALA A 72 9.87 -3.02 0.25
C ALA A 72 10.86 -2.81 -0.91
N VAL A 73 11.15 -1.54 -1.19
CA VAL A 73 12.06 -1.12 -2.26
C VAL A 73 13.40 -0.75 -1.62
N PRO A 74 14.49 -1.50 -1.88
CA PRO A 74 15.83 -1.12 -1.47
C PRO A 74 16.25 0.21 -2.06
N LEU A 75 16.87 1.08 -1.25
CA LEU A 75 17.30 2.40 -1.69
C LEU A 75 18.73 2.42 -2.24
N GLU A 76 19.54 1.41 -1.90
CA GLU A 76 20.90 1.21 -2.43
C GLU A 76 21.80 2.46 -2.39
N GLY A 77 21.69 3.27 -1.34
CA GLY A 77 22.49 4.48 -1.16
C GLY A 77 21.90 5.75 -1.79
N ALA A 78 20.67 5.69 -2.32
CA ALA A 78 19.86 6.88 -2.60
C ALA A 78 19.71 7.72 -1.32
N ALA A 79 19.88 9.04 -1.44
CA ALA A 79 20.02 9.95 -0.29
C ALA A 79 18.89 10.98 -0.19
N ASN A 80 18.18 11.25 -1.28
CA ASN A 80 17.14 12.29 -1.34
C ASN A 80 15.84 11.76 -1.96
N GLN A 81 14.77 12.53 -1.80
CA GLN A 81 13.42 12.10 -2.18
C GLN A 81 13.27 11.81 -3.68
N GLU A 82 13.98 12.54 -4.55
CA GLU A 82 13.98 12.32 -6.00
C GLU A 82 14.62 10.96 -6.36
N GLU A 83 15.76 10.64 -5.75
CA GLU A 83 16.41 9.34 -5.95
C GLU A 83 15.57 8.19 -5.37
N HIS A 84 14.89 8.39 -4.24
CA HIS A 84 13.99 7.38 -3.67
C HIS A 84 12.80 7.13 -4.59
N LEU A 85 12.22 8.18 -5.19
CA LEU A 85 11.15 8.04 -6.18
C LEU A 85 11.63 7.24 -7.39
N ALA A 86 12.81 7.56 -7.93
CA ALA A 86 13.39 6.83 -9.06
C ALA A 86 13.57 5.34 -8.76
N ARG A 87 14.01 4.97 -7.54
CA ARG A 87 14.09 3.57 -7.08
C ARG A 87 12.72 2.90 -7.02
N ILE A 88 11.69 3.60 -6.55
CA ILE A 88 10.33 3.04 -6.51
C ILE A 88 9.80 2.80 -7.93
N GLU A 89 9.99 3.76 -8.84
CA GLU A 89 9.56 3.62 -10.25
C GLU A 89 10.31 2.48 -10.98
N GLU A 90 11.61 2.34 -10.71
CA GLU A 90 12.44 1.24 -11.22
C GLU A 90 11.93 -0.10 -10.71
N ALA A 91 11.71 -0.23 -9.40
CA ALA A 91 11.15 -1.44 -8.80
C ALA A 91 9.77 -1.78 -9.39
N TRP A 92 8.90 -0.79 -9.58
CA TRP A 92 7.59 -0.99 -10.22
C TRP A 92 7.72 -1.59 -11.63
N SER A 93 8.67 -1.09 -12.42
CA SER A 93 8.98 -1.60 -13.76
C SER A 93 9.55 -3.02 -13.73
N GLU A 94 10.52 -3.30 -12.86
CA GLU A 94 11.16 -4.62 -12.72
C GLU A 94 10.18 -5.69 -12.24
N ARG A 95 9.26 -5.32 -11.34
CA ARG A 95 8.18 -6.17 -10.83
C ARG A 95 7.05 -6.37 -11.85
N GLY A 96 7.14 -5.74 -13.02
CA GLY A 96 6.16 -5.85 -14.09
C GLY A 96 4.76 -5.40 -13.67
N ILE A 97 4.67 -4.43 -12.76
CA ILE A 97 3.38 -4.00 -12.20
C ILE A 97 2.61 -3.21 -13.26
N GLN A 98 1.41 -3.66 -13.56
CA GLN A 98 0.49 -2.98 -14.47
C GLN A 98 -0.91 -2.92 -13.85
N VAL A 99 -1.52 -1.74 -13.93
CA VAL A 99 -2.90 -1.50 -13.49
C VAL A 99 -3.76 -1.17 -14.71
N ASP A 100 -4.83 -1.93 -14.93
CA ASP A 100 -5.83 -1.66 -15.96
C ASP A 100 -6.74 -0.51 -15.54
N SER A 101 -6.29 0.72 -15.80
CA SER A 101 -7.00 1.95 -15.47
C SER A 101 -8.27 2.18 -16.31
N ALA A 102 -8.51 1.39 -17.36
CA ALA A 102 -9.71 1.52 -18.20
C ALA A 102 -11.02 1.25 -17.42
N LYS A 103 -10.91 0.59 -16.26
CA LYS A 103 -12.04 0.31 -15.36
C LYS A 103 -12.31 1.44 -14.36
N GLY A 104 -11.58 2.56 -14.45
CA GLY A 104 -11.77 3.74 -13.61
C GLY A 104 -11.31 3.57 -12.16
N MET A 105 -10.43 2.60 -11.89
CA MET A 105 -9.83 2.37 -10.58
C MET A 105 -8.31 2.58 -10.64
N SER A 106 -7.77 3.22 -9.62
CA SER A 106 -6.34 3.42 -9.42
C SER A 106 -5.92 2.91 -8.05
N LEU A 107 -4.74 2.31 -7.98
CA LEU A 107 -4.08 1.99 -6.72
C LEU A 107 -3.35 3.24 -6.21
N ILE A 108 -3.65 3.65 -4.98
CA ILE A 108 -2.92 4.72 -4.29
C ILE A 108 -2.00 4.09 -3.25
N GLU A 109 -0.72 4.42 -3.31
CA GLU A 109 0.30 3.90 -2.39
C GLU A 109 1.02 5.04 -1.70
N VAL A 110 1.19 4.92 -0.38
CA VAL A 110 1.96 5.86 0.42
C VAL A 110 3.21 5.15 0.93
N TYR A 111 4.35 5.51 0.34
CA TYR A 111 5.65 4.94 0.65
C TYR A 111 6.32 5.68 1.82
N LEU A 112 6.61 4.95 2.89
CA LEU A 112 7.31 5.44 4.09
C LEU A 112 8.80 5.10 4.03
N HIS A 113 9.64 5.90 4.68
CA HIS A 113 11.10 5.71 4.68
C HIS A 113 11.53 4.96 5.95
N SER A 114 12.27 3.87 5.79
CA SER A 114 13.06 3.30 6.89
C SER A 114 14.54 3.58 6.67
N PRO A 115 15.13 4.58 7.35
CA PRO A 115 16.56 4.85 7.31
C PRO A 115 17.39 3.69 7.85
N LEU A 116 16.87 2.97 8.85
CA LEU A 116 17.57 1.86 9.50
C LEU A 116 17.77 0.68 8.53
N ASP A 117 16.72 0.34 7.79
CA ASP A 117 16.76 -0.78 6.84
C ASP A 117 17.19 -0.34 5.44
N GLY A 118 17.23 0.96 5.16
CA GLY A 118 17.60 1.52 3.86
C GLY A 118 16.57 1.21 2.78
N VAL A 119 15.27 1.28 3.10
CA VAL A 119 14.17 0.93 2.19
C VAL A 119 13.04 1.96 2.19
N ARG A 120 12.25 1.96 1.11
CA ARG A 120 10.90 2.52 1.08
C ARG A 120 9.88 1.38 1.09
N PHE A 121 8.88 1.44 1.97
CA PHE A 121 7.84 0.41 2.04
C PHE A 121 6.45 1.05 2.01
N VAL A 122 5.45 0.34 1.50
CA VAL A 122 4.06 0.84 1.48
C VAL A 122 3.50 0.78 2.89
N GLY A 123 3.47 1.92 3.57
CA GLY A 123 2.92 2.03 4.93
C GLY A 123 1.40 2.25 4.94
N HIS A 124 0.85 2.78 3.84
CA HIS A 124 -0.58 2.89 3.65
C HIS A 124 -0.97 2.78 2.17
N THR A 125 -2.16 2.27 1.90
CA THR A 125 -2.68 2.14 0.53
C THR A 125 -4.20 2.09 0.51
N GLY A 126 -4.79 2.46 -0.62
CA GLY A 126 -6.21 2.36 -0.88
C GLY A 126 -6.51 2.41 -2.38
N VAL A 127 -7.80 2.34 -2.72
CA VAL A 127 -8.27 2.33 -4.10
C VAL A 127 -9.01 3.63 -4.38
N LEU A 128 -8.57 4.36 -5.39
CA LEU A 128 -9.26 5.54 -5.91
C LEU A 128 -10.15 5.12 -7.07
N MET A 129 -11.42 5.51 -7.05
CA MET A 129 -12.35 5.31 -8.15
C MET A 129 -12.81 6.65 -8.70
N GLU A 130 -12.82 6.78 -10.02
CA GLU A 130 -13.43 7.91 -10.70
C GLU A 130 -14.93 7.65 -10.85
N THR A 131 -15.74 8.57 -10.34
CA THR A 131 -17.21 8.51 -10.40
C THR A 131 -17.76 9.75 -11.09
N GLU A 132 -19.02 9.72 -11.53
CA GLU A 132 -19.68 10.89 -12.13
C GLU A 132 -19.69 12.11 -11.19
N ASP A 133 -19.70 11.87 -9.86
CA ASP A 133 -19.79 12.89 -8.82
C ASP A 133 -18.42 13.25 -8.20
N GLY A 134 -17.30 12.83 -8.80
CA GLY A 134 -15.95 13.10 -8.32
C GLY A 134 -15.16 11.83 -7.95
N LEU A 135 -14.18 11.98 -7.05
CA LEU A 135 -13.25 10.89 -6.70
C LEU A 135 -13.70 10.19 -5.42
N LEU A 136 -13.86 8.86 -5.46
CA LEU A 136 -14.19 8.04 -4.30
C LEU A 136 -12.97 7.21 -3.89
N PHE A 137 -12.41 7.51 -2.71
CA PHE A 137 -11.28 6.77 -2.16
C PHE A 137 -11.75 5.75 -1.13
N VAL A 138 -11.42 4.48 -1.33
CA VAL A 138 -11.76 3.35 -0.46
C VAL A 138 -10.51 2.82 0.21
N GLU A 139 -10.53 2.76 1.55
CA GLU A 139 -9.39 2.30 2.33
C GLU A 139 -9.82 1.58 3.62
N LYS A 140 -8.90 0.81 4.18
CA LYS A 140 -8.92 0.46 5.61
C LYS A 140 -8.01 1.46 6.31
N TYR A 141 -8.60 2.39 7.08
CA TYR A 141 -7.86 3.53 7.65
C TYR A 141 -6.70 3.10 8.57
N GLY A 142 -6.94 2.06 9.36
CA GLY A 142 -5.91 1.47 10.22
C GLY A 142 -6.41 0.14 10.81
N PRO A 143 -5.56 -0.58 11.56
CA PRO A 143 -5.88 -1.94 12.02
C PRO A 143 -7.17 -2.01 12.85
N ALA A 144 -7.39 -1.08 13.77
CA ALA A 144 -8.63 -0.95 14.55
C ALA A 144 -9.63 0.08 13.98
N GLY A 145 -9.29 0.71 12.85
CA GLY A 145 -10.10 1.72 12.18
C GLY A 145 -11.16 1.09 11.27
N PRO A 146 -12.21 1.83 10.88
CA PRO A 146 -13.21 1.32 9.96
C PRO A 146 -12.64 1.14 8.54
N PHE A 147 -13.30 0.28 7.76
CA PHE A 147 -13.30 0.44 6.31
C PHE A 147 -14.08 1.71 5.99
N GLN A 148 -13.56 2.55 5.12
CA GLN A 148 -14.22 3.79 4.75
C GLN A 148 -14.12 4.08 3.27
N ALA A 149 -15.13 4.81 2.80
CA ALA A 149 -15.21 5.34 1.44
C ALA A 149 -15.46 6.84 1.56
N THR A 150 -14.47 7.63 1.16
CA THR A 150 -14.47 9.09 1.31
C THR A 150 -14.46 9.74 -0.07
N LYS A 151 -15.36 10.71 -0.28
CA LYS A 151 -15.39 11.50 -1.51
C LYS A 151 -14.41 12.66 -1.40
N PHE A 152 -13.63 12.87 -2.46
CA PHE A 152 -12.69 13.97 -2.62
C PHE A 152 -13.01 14.76 -3.89
N GLU A 153 -12.84 16.08 -3.81
CA GLU A 153 -13.05 16.99 -4.95
C GLU A 153 -11.89 16.94 -5.94
N SER A 154 -10.69 16.55 -5.50
CA SER A 154 -9.49 16.46 -6.34
C SER A 154 -8.43 15.53 -5.74
N ARG A 155 -7.45 15.13 -6.57
CA ARG A 155 -6.26 14.37 -6.14
C ARG A 155 -5.43 15.16 -5.12
N ASN A 156 -5.40 16.49 -5.22
CA ASN A 156 -4.80 17.37 -4.22
C ASN A 156 -5.48 17.26 -2.84
N ALA A 157 -6.82 17.18 -2.81
CA ALA A 157 -7.56 17.02 -1.55
C ALA A 157 -7.31 15.65 -0.92
N LEU A 158 -7.21 14.60 -1.75
CA LEU A 158 -6.83 13.26 -1.32
C LEU A 158 -5.39 13.25 -0.76
N GLU A 159 -4.43 13.85 -1.45
CA GLU A 159 -3.04 13.91 -1.00
C GLU A 159 -2.93 14.60 0.37
N HIS A 160 -3.53 15.78 0.51
CA HIS A 160 -3.54 16.51 1.78
C HIS A 160 -4.17 15.68 2.90
N TYR A 161 -5.25 14.96 2.62
CA TYR A 161 -5.88 14.07 3.60
C TYR A 161 -4.93 12.93 4.02
N LEU A 162 -4.25 12.29 3.07
CA LEU A 162 -3.29 11.22 3.35
C LEU A 162 -2.11 11.75 4.17
N LEU A 163 -1.51 12.87 3.75
CA LEU A 163 -0.34 13.47 4.40
C LEU A 163 -0.66 14.21 5.71
N ALA A 164 -1.93 14.47 6.02
CA ALA A 164 -2.33 15.01 7.33
C ALA A 164 -2.23 13.98 8.46
N ARG A 165 -1.99 12.70 8.13
CA ARG A 165 -1.90 11.61 9.09
C ARG A 165 -0.57 11.62 9.84
N PRO A 166 -0.56 11.88 11.16
CA PRO A 166 0.68 11.93 11.93
C PRO A 166 1.34 10.54 12.07
N ASP A 167 0.57 9.45 11.91
CA ASP A 167 1.08 8.08 12.00
C ASP A 167 1.90 7.63 10.78
N LEU A 168 1.95 8.44 9.72
CA LEU A 168 2.77 8.21 8.53
C LEU A 168 4.17 8.82 8.62
N TYR A 169 4.49 9.55 9.69
CA TYR A 169 5.78 10.17 9.90
C TYR A 169 6.46 9.53 11.10
N GLY A 170 7.70 9.09 10.94
CA GLY A 170 8.55 8.68 12.06
C GLY A 170 9.44 9.81 12.55
N ASP A 171 10.71 9.51 12.80
CA ASP A 171 11.65 10.45 13.41
C ASP A 171 12.25 11.45 12.40
N GLU A 172 13.04 12.41 12.90
CA GLU A 172 13.64 13.49 12.09
C GLU A 172 14.62 13.00 11.00
N THR A 173 15.02 11.72 11.02
CA THR A 173 15.89 11.11 10.01
C THR A 173 15.13 10.53 8.83
N GLU A 174 13.80 10.39 8.95
CA GLU A 174 12.94 9.93 7.86
C GLU A 174 12.69 11.04 6.84
N LEU A 175 12.76 10.69 5.55
CA LEU A 175 12.32 11.59 4.50
C LEU A 175 10.78 11.52 4.42
N PRO A 176 10.10 12.61 4.01
CA PRO A 176 8.65 12.65 3.94
C PRO A 176 8.05 11.47 3.13
N PRO A 177 6.81 11.07 3.43
CA PRO A 177 6.08 10.08 2.64
C PRO A 177 5.99 10.48 1.16
N ILE A 178 5.97 9.49 0.27
CA ILE A 178 5.76 9.68 -1.17
C ILE A 178 4.42 9.05 -1.53
N VAL A 179 3.53 9.82 -2.16
CA VAL A 179 2.20 9.35 -2.59
C VAL A 179 2.22 9.07 -4.08
N LEU A 180 1.95 7.83 -4.46
CA LEU A 180 1.87 7.40 -5.85
C LEU A 180 0.45 6.99 -6.22
N GLU A 181 0.06 7.28 -7.46
CA GLU A 181 -1.09 6.72 -8.15
C GLU A 181 -0.59 5.82 -9.27
N ASN A 182 -0.93 4.52 -9.22
CA ASN A 182 -0.47 3.52 -10.18
C ASN A 182 1.05 3.59 -10.45
N GLY A 183 1.84 3.71 -9.39
CA GLY A 183 3.31 3.69 -9.46
C GLY A 183 3.96 4.95 -9.99
N LYS A 184 3.18 6.01 -10.19
CA LYS A 184 3.66 7.32 -10.62
C LYS A 184 3.29 8.37 -9.59
N MET A 185 4.09 9.43 -9.50
CA MET A 185 3.75 10.57 -8.66
C MET A 185 2.34 11.04 -9.00
N MET A 186 1.49 11.10 -8.00
CA MET A 186 0.11 11.50 -8.19
C MET A 186 0.08 12.92 -8.76
N GLU A 187 -0.59 13.11 -9.90
CA GLU A 187 -0.68 14.42 -10.52
C GLU A 187 -1.65 15.29 -9.72
N ILE A 188 -1.09 16.35 -9.12
CA ILE A 188 -1.82 17.31 -8.31
C ILE A 188 -2.30 18.45 -9.23
N SER A 189 -3.53 18.34 -9.73
CA SER A 189 -4.21 19.37 -10.54
C SER A 189 -5.28 20.12 -9.75
#